data_AF-A0A140D8X1-F1
#
_entry.id   AF-A0A140D8X1-F1
#
_cell.length_a   1.000
_cell.length_b   1.000
_cell.length_c   1.000
_cell.angle_alpha   90.00
_cell.angle_beta   90.00
_cell.angle_gamma   90.00
#
_symmetry.space_group_name_H-M   'P 1'
#
loop_
_entity.id
_entity.type
_entity.pdbx_description
1 polymer ?
#
loop_
_entity_poly.entity_id
_entity_poly.type
_entity_poly.pdbx_seq_one_letter_code
_entity_poly.pdbx_strand_id
1 'polypeptide(L)'
;MNIISTLTGSVWKRVAVGLALTILLAVLVGVAAWKGYRAGYAAADLKRRAEVADIRAGHAEALAEAEALARHALEAATARGNALEAEYLAARKTINRQSRELTKQRIANASRDHIVVADGTVRVSPEWVRLYNEAIGAGPGDGGRALPGAAPGAAGEAGAAGTAGAGVLRGGAAVTLADILAHVRDNARRSRHMEAQLNALIDWAEGLPEVEHD
;
A
#
# COMPACT_ATOMS: atom_id res chain seq x y z
N MET A 1 36.49 -108.28 15.68
CA MET A 1 35.01 -108.22 15.74
C MET A 1 34.57 -107.41 16.96
N ASN A 2 34.21 -106.14 16.74
CA ASN A 2 33.25 -105.27 17.44
C ASN A 2 33.12 -105.26 18.98
N ILE A 3 34.13 -104.78 19.72
CA ILE A 3 33.93 -104.26 21.10
C ILE A 3 34.18 -102.74 21.18
N ILE A 4 34.93 -102.16 20.24
CA ILE A 4 35.23 -100.72 20.20
C ILE A 4 34.04 -99.89 19.67
N SER A 5 33.11 -100.51 18.93
CA SER A 5 31.98 -99.81 18.30
C SER A 5 30.79 -99.52 19.24
N THR A 6 30.71 -100.14 20.41
CA THR A 6 29.55 -100.00 21.33
C THR A 6 29.80 -98.97 22.45
N LEU A 7 31.05 -98.77 22.86
CA LEU A 7 31.43 -97.72 23.82
C LEU A 7 31.34 -96.31 23.23
N THR A 8 31.62 -96.14 21.94
CA THR A 8 31.48 -94.87 21.23
C THR A 8 30.01 -94.42 21.17
N GLY A 9 29.07 -95.33 20.89
CA GLY A 9 27.64 -95.01 20.78
C GLY A 9 26.98 -94.47 22.06
N SER A 10 27.47 -94.85 23.24
CA SER A 10 26.94 -94.38 24.54
C SER A 10 27.39 -92.95 24.86
N VAL A 11 28.65 -92.63 24.59
CA VAL A 11 29.22 -91.29 24.81
C VAL A 11 28.59 -90.28 23.83
N TRP A 12 28.46 -90.65 22.56
CA TRP A 12 27.80 -89.81 21.55
C TRP A 12 26.34 -89.48 21.88
N LYS A 13 25.59 -90.43 22.44
CA LYS A 13 24.20 -90.18 22.91
C LYS A 13 24.15 -89.18 24.05
N ARG A 14 25.06 -89.25 25.03
CA ARG A 14 25.11 -88.29 26.15
C ARG A 14 25.49 -86.89 25.70
N VAL A 15 26.44 -86.77 24.77
CA VAL A 15 26.81 -85.49 24.14
C VAL A 15 25.63 -84.90 23.38
N ALA A 16 24.93 -85.71 22.56
CA ALA A 16 23.76 -85.25 21.80
C ALA A 16 22.62 -84.76 22.71
N VAL A 17 22.33 -85.47 23.81
CA VAL A 17 21.32 -85.05 24.79
C VAL A 17 21.73 -83.76 25.49
N GLY A 18 22.99 -83.63 25.90
CA GLY A 18 23.50 -82.39 26.51
C GLY A 18 23.38 -81.19 25.57
N LEU A 19 23.71 -81.37 24.29
CA LEU A 19 23.63 -80.34 23.26
C LEU A 19 22.18 -79.96 22.92
N ALA A 20 21.26 -80.93 22.89
CA ALA A 20 19.83 -80.65 22.73
C ALA A 20 19.26 -79.83 23.90
N LEU A 21 19.69 -80.14 25.13
CA LEU A 21 19.24 -79.45 26.34
C LEU A 21 19.77 -78.00 26.42
N THR A 22 21.02 -77.77 26.00
CA THR A 22 21.57 -76.41 25.91
C THR A 22 20.89 -75.58 24.82
N ILE A 23 20.61 -76.17 23.66
CA ILE A 23 19.84 -75.51 22.60
C ILE A 23 18.43 -75.16 23.10
N LEU A 24 17.75 -76.09 23.76
CA LEU A 24 16.41 -75.85 24.32
C LEU A 24 16.42 -74.68 25.33
N LEU A 25 17.42 -74.66 26.23
CA LEU A 25 17.58 -73.58 27.20
C LEU A 25 17.86 -72.24 26.52
N ALA A 26 18.73 -72.21 25.51
CA ALA A 26 19.04 -71.00 24.75
C ALA A 26 17.80 -70.46 24.01
N VAL A 27 16.98 -71.34 23.43
CA VAL A 27 15.72 -70.96 22.77
C VAL A 27 14.73 -70.40 23.80
N LEU A 28 14.59 -71.03 24.97
CA LEU A 28 13.72 -70.53 26.04
C LEU A 28 14.13 -69.14 26.53
N VAL A 29 15.43 -68.91 26.76
CA VAL A 29 15.97 -67.60 27.13
C VAL A 29 15.73 -66.58 26.02
N GLY A 30 15.95 -66.96 24.75
CA GLY A 30 15.70 -66.09 23.60
C GLY A 30 14.23 -65.67 23.49
N VAL A 31 13.29 -66.61 23.66
CA VAL A 31 11.85 -66.31 23.63
C VAL A 31 11.42 -65.42 24.80
N ALA A 32 11.95 -65.67 26.01
CA ALA A 32 11.67 -64.86 27.18
C ALA A 32 12.21 -63.42 27.01
N ALA A 33 13.46 -63.28 26.55
CA ALA A 33 14.07 -61.98 26.27
C ALA A 33 13.31 -61.22 25.19
N TRP A 34 12.91 -61.90 24.10
CA TRP A 34 12.15 -61.30 23.01
C TRP A 34 10.78 -60.77 23.47
N LYS A 35 10.03 -61.57 24.25
CA LYS A 35 8.75 -61.14 24.80
C LYS A 35 8.90 -59.96 25.75
N GLY A 36 9.89 -60.00 26.65
CA GLY A 36 10.19 -58.91 27.58
C GLY A 36 10.57 -57.61 26.85
N TYR A 37 11.45 -57.72 25.85
CA TYR A 37 11.87 -56.58 25.03
C TYR A 37 10.69 -55.95 24.29
N ARG A 38 9.83 -56.75 23.64
CA ARG A 38 8.66 -56.23 22.92
C ARG A 38 7.65 -55.56 23.86
N ALA A 39 7.40 -56.14 25.03
CA ALA A 39 6.48 -55.55 26.02
C ALA A 39 7.03 -54.23 26.57
N GLY A 40 8.32 -54.18 26.90
CA GLY A 40 8.99 -52.97 27.37
C GLY A 40 9.03 -51.87 26.31
N TYR A 41 9.36 -52.23 25.06
CA TYR A 41 9.37 -51.29 23.94
C TYR A 41 7.97 -50.72 23.66
N ALA A 42 6.93 -51.55 23.64
CA ALA A 42 5.56 -51.10 23.43
C ALA A 42 5.10 -50.13 24.54
N ALA A 43 5.42 -50.43 25.80
CA ALA A 43 5.10 -49.55 26.92
C ALA A 43 5.86 -48.21 26.85
N ALA A 44 7.14 -48.24 26.47
CA ALA A 44 7.95 -47.04 26.29
C ALA A 44 7.46 -46.18 25.12
N ASP A 45 7.08 -46.80 24.00
CA ASP A 45 6.58 -46.11 22.81
C ASP A 45 5.23 -45.43 23.07
N LEU A 46 4.32 -46.09 23.81
CA LEU A 46 3.06 -45.47 24.24
C LEU A 46 3.29 -44.22 25.11
N LYS A 47 4.18 -44.30 26.10
CA LYS A 47 4.53 -43.15 26.95
C LYS A 47 5.13 -42.01 26.14
N ARG A 48 6.08 -42.32 25.25
CA ARG A 48 6.70 -41.33 24.37
C ARG A 48 5.66 -40.65 23.47
N ARG A 49 4.75 -41.42 22.87
CA ARG A 49 3.70 -40.86 22.01
C ARG A 49 2.75 -39.95 22.79
N ALA A 50 2.39 -40.33 24.02
CA ALA A 50 1.56 -39.51 24.89
C ALA A 50 2.25 -38.19 25.24
N GLU A 51 3.53 -38.23 25.64
CA GLU A 51 4.31 -37.03 25.95
C GLU A 51 4.47 -36.10 24.73
N VAL A 52 4.75 -36.66 23.56
CA VAL A 52 4.85 -35.87 22.32
C VAL A 52 3.49 -35.28 21.93
N ALA A 53 2.39 -36.00 22.14
CA ALA A 53 1.05 -35.49 21.88
C ALA A 53 0.70 -34.32 22.80
N ASP A 54 1.04 -34.42 24.10
CA ASP A 54 0.83 -33.37 25.09
C ASP A 54 1.64 -32.10 24.75
N ILE A 55 2.92 -32.25 24.45
CA ILE A 55 3.79 -31.14 24.02
C ILE A 55 3.24 -30.48 22.75
N ARG A 56 2.79 -31.28 21.76
CA ARG A 56 2.21 -30.74 20.52
C ARG A 56 0.89 -30.02 20.77
N ALA A 57 0.05 -30.52 21.68
CA ALA A 57 -1.20 -29.87 22.05
C ALA A 57 -0.93 -28.51 22.70
N GLY A 58 -0.01 -28.45 23.67
CA GLY A 58 0.38 -27.18 24.31
C GLY A 58 0.97 -26.17 23.33
N HIS A 59 1.81 -26.61 22.39
CA HIS A 59 2.31 -25.73 21.32
C HIS A 59 1.20 -25.26 20.38
N ALA A 60 0.25 -26.13 20.01
CA ALA A 60 -0.87 -25.74 19.15
C ALA A 60 -1.78 -24.71 19.83
N GLU A 61 -2.06 -24.87 21.13
CA GLU A 61 -2.82 -23.90 21.92
C GLU A 61 -2.08 -22.56 22.02
N ALA A 62 -0.79 -22.56 22.38
CA ALA A 62 0.00 -21.34 22.46
C ALA A 62 0.10 -20.60 21.12
N LEU A 63 0.21 -21.32 20.00
CA LEU A 63 0.19 -20.73 18.67
C LEU A 63 -1.19 -20.15 18.34
N ALA A 64 -2.27 -20.84 18.67
CA ALA A 64 -3.63 -20.34 18.45
C ALA A 64 -3.91 -19.06 19.26
N GLU A 65 -3.46 -19.00 20.51
CA GLU A 65 -3.57 -17.80 21.34
C GLU A 65 -2.72 -16.65 20.78
N ALA A 66 -1.49 -16.92 20.37
CA ALA A 66 -0.62 -15.91 19.77
C ALA A 66 -1.19 -15.37 18.46
N GLU A 67 -1.74 -16.22 17.59
CA GLU A 67 -2.43 -15.81 16.38
C GLU A 67 -3.68 -14.98 16.69
N ALA A 68 -4.49 -15.38 17.66
CA ALA A 68 -5.68 -14.63 18.06
C ALA A 68 -5.32 -13.23 18.57
N LEU A 69 -4.29 -13.11 19.41
CA LEU A 69 -3.78 -11.83 19.89
C LEU A 69 -3.22 -10.97 18.75
N ALA A 70 -2.45 -11.57 17.84
CA ALA A 70 -1.90 -10.85 16.69
C ALA A 70 -3.00 -10.32 15.76
N ARG A 71 -4.04 -11.14 15.48
CA ARG A 71 -5.20 -10.73 14.69
C ARG A 71 -5.97 -9.59 15.36
N HIS A 72 -6.25 -9.71 16.66
CA HIS A 72 -6.93 -8.66 17.40
C HIS A 72 -6.12 -7.35 17.43
N ALA A 73 -4.80 -7.43 17.59
CA ALA A 73 -3.92 -6.27 17.53
C ALA A 73 -3.92 -5.61 16.15
N LEU A 74 -3.91 -6.41 15.08
CA LEU A 74 -4.01 -5.94 13.70
C LEU A 74 -5.36 -5.25 13.45
N GLU A 75 -6.47 -5.87 13.83
CA GLU A 75 -7.81 -5.29 13.68
C GLU A 75 -7.94 -3.97 14.43
N ALA A 76 -7.43 -3.90 15.67
CA ALA A 76 -7.42 -2.67 16.45
C ALA A 76 -6.57 -1.57 15.80
N ALA A 77 -5.41 -1.92 15.24
CA ALA A 77 -4.55 -0.98 14.52
C ALA A 77 -5.23 -0.47 13.24
N THR A 78 -5.84 -1.35 12.46
CA THR A 78 -6.61 -1.00 11.25
C THR A 78 -7.80 -0.11 11.60
N ALA A 79 -8.56 -0.43 12.64
CA ALA A 79 -9.69 0.40 13.08
C ALA A 79 -9.25 1.81 13.48
N ARG A 80 -8.13 1.93 14.22
CA ARG A 80 -7.55 3.23 14.57
C ARG A 80 -7.06 4.00 13.34
N GLY A 81 -6.42 3.32 12.40
CA GLY A 81 -5.99 3.91 11.13
C GLY A 81 -7.16 4.48 10.33
N ASN A 82 -8.22 3.69 10.16
CA ASN A 82 -9.43 4.09 9.46
C ASN A 82 -10.13 5.28 10.13
N ALA A 83 -10.20 5.30 11.47
CA ALA A 83 -10.77 6.41 12.21
C ALA A 83 -9.98 7.71 12.02
N LEU A 84 -8.64 7.63 12.11
CA LEU A 84 -7.77 8.78 11.90
C LEU A 84 -7.85 9.31 10.46
N GLU A 85 -7.94 8.42 9.46
CA GLU A 85 -8.12 8.81 8.07
C GLU A 85 -9.46 9.52 7.85
N ALA A 86 -10.55 9.00 8.43
CA ALA A 86 -11.85 9.64 8.36
C ALA A 86 -11.85 11.05 8.98
N GLU A 87 -11.22 11.21 10.14
CA GLU A 87 -11.05 12.51 10.79
C GLU A 87 -10.20 13.46 9.95
N TYR A 88 -9.08 12.97 9.39
CA TYR A 88 -8.22 13.74 8.51
C TYR A 88 -8.96 14.23 7.25
N LEU A 89 -9.72 13.35 6.59
CA LEU A 89 -10.50 13.70 5.41
C LEU A 89 -11.61 14.71 5.75
N ALA A 90 -12.28 14.56 6.89
CA ALA A 90 -13.28 15.51 7.37
C ALA A 90 -12.68 16.89 7.68
N ALA A 91 -11.53 16.93 8.37
CA ALA A 91 -10.79 18.15 8.65
C ALA A 91 -10.34 18.82 7.34
N ARG A 92 -9.77 18.04 6.40
CA ARG A 92 -9.33 18.54 5.10
C ARG A 92 -10.48 19.12 4.29
N LYS A 93 -11.65 18.48 4.27
CA LYS A 93 -12.86 18.99 3.62
C LYS A 93 -13.31 20.32 4.22
N THR A 94 -13.25 20.44 5.54
CA THR A 94 -13.63 21.66 6.28
C THR A 94 -12.69 22.81 5.97
N ILE A 95 -11.37 22.58 6.06
CA ILE A 95 -10.34 23.57 5.70
C ILE A 95 -10.52 24.01 4.25
N ASN A 96 -10.67 23.06 3.32
CA ASN A 96 -10.89 23.37 1.91
C ASN A 96 -12.14 24.24 1.68
N ARG A 97 -13.23 23.97 2.42
CA ARG A 97 -14.44 24.79 2.35
C ARG A 97 -14.19 26.20 2.87
N GLN A 98 -13.59 26.34 4.06
CA GLN A 98 -13.28 27.64 4.66
C GLN A 98 -12.34 28.46 3.78
N SER A 99 -11.27 27.86 3.24
CA SER A 99 -10.35 28.53 2.32
C SER A 99 -11.03 28.97 1.02
N ARG A 100 -12.00 28.21 0.50
CA ARG A 100 -12.81 28.59 -0.67
C ARG A 100 -13.69 29.81 -0.35
N GLU A 101 -14.36 29.82 0.79
CA GLU A 101 -15.22 30.95 1.17
C GLU A 101 -14.42 32.22 1.43
N LEU A 102 -13.28 32.13 2.15
CA LEU A 102 -12.37 33.27 2.34
C LEU A 102 -11.84 33.80 1.01
N THR A 103 -11.49 32.90 0.08
CA THR A 103 -11.08 33.27 -1.28
C THR A 103 -12.19 34.06 -1.99
N LYS A 104 -13.43 33.55 -1.98
CA LYS A 104 -14.56 34.21 -2.65
C LYS A 104 -14.81 35.59 -2.07
N GLN A 105 -14.75 35.75 -0.75
CA GLN A 105 -14.91 37.04 -0.08
C GLN A 105 -13.80 38.02 -0.48
N ARG A 106 -12.55 37.58 -0.55
CA ARG A 106 -11.42 38.43 -1.01
C ARG A 106 -11.61 38.87 -2.46
N ILE A 107 -12.00 37.95 -3.35
CA ILE A 107 -12.30 38.25 -4.75
C ILE A 107 -13.44 39.27 -4.86
N ALA A 108 -14.53 39.06 -4.12
CA ALA A 108 -15.68 39.95 -4.11
C ALA A 108 -15.29 41.35 -3.61
N ASN A 109 -14.54 41.44 -2.52
CA ASN A 109 -14.10 42.73 -1.97
C ASN A 109 -13.16 43.47 -2.94
N ALA A 110 -12.17 42.79 -3.51
CA ALA A 110 -11.25 43.41 -4.47
C ALA A 110 -11.95 43.89 -5.75
N SER A 111 -13.05 43.23 -6.13
CA SER A 111 -13.84 43.54 -7.34
C SER A 111 -14.90 44.63 -7.13
N ARG A 112 -15.20 45.02 -5.87
CA ARG A 112 -16.16 46.11 -5.57
C ARG A 112 -15.60 47.47 -5.96
N ASP A 113 -14.33 47.72 -5.70
CA ASP A 113 -13.69 49.03 -5.86
C ASP A 113 -13.18 49.25 -7.29
N HIS A 114 -14.09 49.26 -8.27
CA HIS A 114 -13.78 49.62 -9.66
C HIS A 114 -14.48 50.93 -10.05
N ILE A 115 -13.81 51.73 -10.87
CA ILE A 115 -14.32 53.00 -11.38
C ILE A 115 -14.45 52.89 -12.90
N VAL A 116 -15.65 53.11 -13.41
CA VAL A 116 -15.88 53.28 -14.84
C VAL A 116 -15.64 54.74 -15.19
N VAL A 117 -14.62 55.00 -16.01
CA VAL A 117 -14.26 56.34 -16.48
C VAL A 117 -15.15 56.70 -17.69
N ALA A 118 -15.38 57.99 -17.92
CA ALA A 118 -16.28 58.51 -18.95
C ALA A 118 -15.93 58.08 -20.39
N ASP A 119 -14.68 57.64 -20.64
CA ASP A 119 -14.22 57.07 -21.90
C ASP A 119 -14.55 55.57 -22.07
N GLY A 120 -15.27 54.98 -21.10
CA GLY A 120 -15.60 53.55 -21.08
C GLY A 120 -14.48 52.66 -20.53
N THR A 121 -13.35 53.21 -20.09
CA THR A 121 -12.31 52.40 -19.44
C THR A 121 -12.69 52.04 -18.00
N VAL A 122 -12.39 50.81 -17.62
CA VAL A 122 -12.59 50.31 -16.25
C VAL A 122 -11.25 50.37 -15.51
N ARG A 123 -11.19 51.17 -14.44
CA ARG A 123 -10.07 51.20 -13.51
C ARG A 123 -10.37 50.26 -12.34
N VAL A 124 -9.51 49.26 -12.17
CA VAL A 124 -9.62 48.25 -11.11
C VAL A 124 -8.69 48.57 -9.94
N SER A 125 -9.03 48.07 -8.75
CA SER A 125 -8.20 48.27 -7.56
C SER A 125 -6.81 47.60 -7.69
N PRO A 126 -5.76 48.14 -7.03
CA PRO A 126 -4.45 47.48 -6.99
C PRO A 126 -4.51 46.05 -6.43
N GLU A 127 -5.40 45.79 -5.47
CA GLU A 127 -5.61 44.47 -4.91
C GLU A 127 -6.21 43.49 -5.93
N TRP A 128 -7.12 43.96 -6.80
CA TRP A 128 -7.64 43.14 -7.90
C TRP A 128 -6.52 42.74 -8.87
N VAL A 129 -5.67 43.71 -9.26
CA VAL A 129 -4.52 43.44 -10.14
C VAL A 129 -3.54 42.47 -9.50
N ARG A 130 -3.28 42.61 -8.19
CA ARG A 130 -2.42 41.68 -7.44
C ARG A 130 -2.96 40.25 -7.47
N LEU A 131 -4.26 40.07 -7.21
CA LEU A 131 -4.90 38.75 -7.25
C LEU A 131 -4.91 38.16 -8.66
N TYR A 132 -5.06 38.99 -9.69
CA TYR A 132 -4.99 38.57 -11.09
C TYR A 132 -3.58 38.08 -11.43
N ASN A 133 -2.55 38.87 -11.09
CA ASN A 133 -1.14 38.52 -11.30
C ASN A 133 -0.75 37.25 -10.54
N GLU A 134 -1.20 37.10 -9.29
CA GLU A 134 -1.00 35.88 -8.51
C GLU A 134 -1.65 34.66 -9.19
N ALA A 135 -2.86 34.81 -9.75
CA ALA A 135 -3.56 33.73 -10.41
C ALA A 135 -2.83 33.24 -11.68
N ILE A 136 -2.25 34.15 -12.46
CA ILE A 136 -1.47 33.82 -13.67
C ILE A 136 0.00 33.46 -13.38
N GLY A 137 0.46 33.56 -12.13
CA GLY A 137 1.84 33.24 -11.73
C GLY A 137 2.86 34.35 -11.99
N ALA A 138 2.45 35.62 -11.96
CA ALA A 138 3.31 36.80 -12.10
C ALA A 138 3.60 37.48 -10.75
N GLY A 139 3.79 36.69 -9.68
CA GLY A 139 3.86 37.17 -8.30
C GLY A 139 5.22 37.78 -7.90
N PRO A 140 5.32 38.47 -6.74
CA PRO A 140 6.50 39.23 -6.33
C PRO A 140 7.80 38.42 -6.06
N GLY A 141 7.73 37.08 -6.13
CA GLY A 141 8.89 36.19 -6.01
C GLY A 141 9.42 35.68 -7.36
N ASP A 142 8.65 35.86 -8.43
CA ASP A 142 9.06 35.53 -9.80
C ASP A 142 9.71 36.77 -10.40
N GLY A 143 10.90 37.11 -9.89
CA GLY A 143 11.75 38.12 -10.51
C GLY A 143 12.07 37.71 -11.95
N GLY A 144 11.25 38.14 -12.90
CA GLY A 144 11.59 38.14 -14.31
C GLY A 144 11.77 36.76 -14.95
N ARG A 145 11.09 35.69 -14.51
CA ARG A 145 10.73 34.64 -15.48
C ARG A 145 9.55 35.16 -16.30
N ALA A 146 9.88 36.12 -17.16
CA ALA A 146 9.12 36.29 -18.39
C ALA A 146 8.89 34.88 -18.94
N LEU A 147 7.65 34.54 -19.30
CA LEU A 147 7.45 33.50 -20.31
C LEU A 147 8.53 33.74 -21.38
N PRO A 148 9.30 32.72 -21.82
CA PRO A 148 10.30 32.92 -22.86
C PRO A 148 9.65 33.77 -23.93
N GLY A 149 10.18 35.00 -24.08
CA GLY A 149 9.50 36.04 -24.84
C GLY A 149 9.14 35.42 -26.17
N ALA A 150 7.84 35.33 -26.46
CA ALA A 150 7.40 34.90 -27.77
C ALA A 150 8.19 35.77 -28.75
N ALA A 151 9.02 35.13 -29.59
CA ALA A 151 9.79 35.84 -30.59
C ALA A 151 8.82 36.82 -31.27
N PRO A 152 9.18 38.10 -31.45
CA PRO A 152 8.30 39.06 -32.10
C PRO A 152 7.84 38.44 -33.41
N GLY A 153 6.59 37.96 -33.47
CA GLY A 153 5.97 37.62 -34.73
C GLY A 153 6.03 38.90 -35.56
N ALA A 154 6.30 38.77 -36.86
CA ALA A 154 6.25 39.92 -37.76
C ALA A 154 5.01 40.73 -37.40
N ALA A 155 5.21 41.98 -36.98
CA ALA A 155 4.12 42.87 -36.63
C ALA A 155 3.34 43.11 -37.92
N GLY A 156 2.40 42.22 -38.22
CA GLY A 156 1.31 42.51 -39.12
C GLY A 156 0.65 43.75 -38.54
N GLU A 157 0.47 44.77 -39.37
CA GLU A 157 -0.40 45.89 -39.04
C GLU A 157 -1.64 45.31 -38.36
N ALA A 158 -1.90 45.71 -37.12
CA ALA A 158 -3.15 45.40 -36.47
C ALA A 158 -4.21 46.17 -37.24
N GLY A 159 -4.66 45.61 -38.36
CA GLY A 159 -5.79 46.12 -39.12
C GLY A 159 -6.89 46.33 -38.12
N ALA A 160 -7.41 47.55 -38.07
CA ALA A 160 -8.46 47.95 -37.15
C ALA A 160 -9.50 46.82 -37.13
N ALA A 161 -9.56 46.08 -36.02
CA ALA A 161 -10.57 45.06 -35.83
C ALA A 161 -11.89 45.79 -36.05
N GLY A 162 -12.59 45.43 -37.13
CA GLY A 162 -13.90 46.00 -37.42
C GLY A 162 -14.71 45.91 -36.13
N THR A 163 -15.50 46.94 -35.87
CA THR A 163 -16.50 46.93 -34.81
C THR A 163 -17.55 45.89 -35.14
N ALA A 164 -17.18 44.60 -35.10
CA ALA A 164 -18.11 43.52 -34.92
C ALA A 164 -18.80 43.88 -33.61
N GLY A 165 -20.02 44.42 -33.72
CA GLY A 165 -20.84 44.73 -32.57
C GLY A 165 -20.84 43.48 -31.72
N ALA A 166 -20.08 43.53 -30.62
CA ALA A 166 -20.01 42.43 -29.69
C ALA A 166 -21.46 42.17 -29.36
N GLY A 167 -21.96 41.00 -29.76
CA GLY A 167 -23.30 40.55 -29.41
C GLY A 167 -23.33 40.37 -27.91
N VAL A 168 -23.33 41.47 -27.16
CA VAL A 168 -23.63 41.50 -25.74
C VAL A 168 -25.03 40.95 -25.69
N LEU A 169 -25.16 39.70 -25.25
CA LEU A 169 -26.42 39.01 -25.09
C LEU A 169 -27.35 39.92 -24.29
N ARG A 170 -28.24 40.63 -24.97
CA ARG A 170 -29.24 41.49 -24.34
C ARG A 170 -30.10 40.59 -23.46
N GLY A 171 -29.92 40.72 -22.14
CA GLY A 171 -30.67 39.95 -21.14
C GLY A 171 -29.91 38.82 -20.45
N GLY A 172 -28.64 38.56 -20.79
CA GLY A 172 -27.77 37.69 -19.99
C GLY A 172 -27.28 38.40 -18.71
N ALA A 173 -27.01 37.65 -17.64
CA ALA A 173 -26.31 38.21 -16.48
C ALA A 173 -24.96 38.78 -16.95
N ALA A 174 -24.72 40.07 -16.70
CA ALA A 174 -23.47 40.71 -17.08
C ALA A 174 -22.30 40.07 -16.32
N VAL A 175 -21.24 39.68 -17.06
CA VAL A 175 -20.01 39.16 -16.46
C VAL A 175 -19.39 40.23 -15.58
N THR A 176 -19.16 39.92 -14.30
CA THR A 176 -18.54 40.84 -13.36
C THR A 176 -17.02 40.66 -13.29
N LEU A 177 -16.31 41.65 -12.76
CA LEU A 177 -14.87 41.55 -12.48
C LEU A 177 -14.54 40.40 -11.50
N ALA A 178 -15.48 40.06 -10.61
CA ALA A 178 -15.34 38.91 -9.71
C ALA A 178 -15.40 37.58 -10.47
N ASP A 179 -16.28 37.48 -11.47
CA ASP A 179 -16.41 36.29 -12.32
C ASP A 179 -15.15 36.08 -13.16
N ILE A 180 -14.58 37.16 -13.70
CA ILE A 180 -13.31 37.10 -14.47
C ILE A 180 -12.18 36.60 -13.57
N LEU A 181 -12.03 37.16 -12.37
CA LEU A 181 -10.96 36.78 -11.45
C LEU A 181 -11.12 35.33 -10.94
N ALA A 182 -12.36 34.91 -10.67
CA ALA A 182 -12.67 33.52 -10.32
C ALA A 182 -12.32 32.56 -11.46
N HIS A 183 -12.69 32.93 -12.69
CA HIS A 183 -12.40 32.13 -13.89
C HIS A 183 -10.89 31.94 -14.11
N VAL A 184 -10.11 33.03 -14.10
CA VAL A 184 -8.65 32.96 -14.32
C VAL A 184 -7.98 32.09 -13.28
N ARG A 185 -8.37 32.24 -12.00
CA ARG A 185 -7.85 31.41 -10.91
C ARG A 185 -8.18 29.93 -11.08
N ASP A 186 -9.42 29.60 -11.41
CA ASP A 186 -9.83 28.21 -11.59
C ASP A 186 -9.22 27.58 -12.85
N ASN A 187 -9.05 28.36 -13.92
CA ASN A 187 -8.31 27.92 -15.10
C ASN A 187 -6.84 27.63 -14.77
N ALA A 188 -6.16 28.53 -14.07
CA ALA A 188 -4.77 28.33 -13.66
C ALA A 188 -4.60 27.09 -12.75
N ARG A 189 -5.58 26.81 -11.87
CA ARG A 189 -5.60 25.56 -11.09
C ARG A 189 -5.75 24.33 -11.97
N ARG A 190 -6.64 24.39 -12.98
CA ARG A 190 -6.84 23.29 -13.92
C ARG A 190 -5.56 23.02 -14.71
N SER A 191 -4.88 24.06 -15.22
CA SER A 191 -3.61 23.92 -15.92
C SER A 191 -2.56 23.21 -15.06
N ARG A 192 -2.33 23.69 -13.82
CA ARG A 192 -1.39 23.04 -12.89
C ARG A 192 -1.77 21.61 -12.54
N HIS A 193 -3.06 21.31 -12.45
CA HIS A 193 -3.52 19.94 -12.21
C HIS A 193 -3.23 19.02 -13.41
N MET A 194 -3.47 19.50 -14.64
CA MET A 194 -3.13 18.75 -15.85
C MET A 194 -1.62 18.56 -15.97
N GLU A 195 -0.80 19.58 -15.71
CA GLU A 195 0.66 19.46 -15.67
C GLU A 195 1.12 18.41 -14.67
N ALA A 196 0.56 18.40 -13.46
CA ALA A 196 0.89 17.39 -12.46
C ALA A 196 0.50 15.97 -12.89
N GLN A 197 -0.64 15.80 -13.56
CA GLN A 197 -1.05 14.51 -14.11
C GLN A 197 -0.13 14.04 -15.24
N LEU A 198 0.28 14.95 -16.12
CA LEU A 198 1.21 14.66 -17.21
C LEU A 198 2.58 14.27 -16.67
N ASN A 199 3.11 15.00 -15.69
CA ASN A 199 4.38 14.67 -15.04
C ASN A 199 4.32 13.30 -14.35
N ALA A 200 3.23 13.00 -13.64
CA ALA A 200 3.06 11.68 -13.03
C ALA A 200 3.02 10.53 -14.06
N LEU A 201 2.46 10.79 -15.25
CA LEU A 201 2.45 9.82 -16.35
C LEU A 201 3.83 9.64 -16.97
N ILE A 202 4.61 10.72 -17.11
CA ILE A 202 6.00 10.69 -17.57
C ILE A 202 6.86 9.89 -16.58
N ASP A 203 6.80 10.22 -15.29
CA ASP A 203 7.53 9.50 -14.24
C ASP A 203 7.20 8.00 -14.24
N TRP A 204 5.92 7.66 -14.46
CA TRP A 204 5.49 6.26 -14.58
C TRP A 204 6.07 5.58 -15.82
N ALA A 205 6.07 6.26 -16.98
CA ALA A 205 6.60 5.70 -18.22
C ALA A 205 8.12 5.53 -18.20
N GLU A 206 8.85 6.48 -17.61
CA GLU A 206 10.30 6.40 -17.42
C GLU A 206 10.72 5.36 -16.37
N GLY A 207 9.83 5.06 -15.42
CA GLY A 207 10.03 4.01 -14.41
C GLY A 207 9.80 2.58 -14.89
N LEU A 208 9.36 2.37 -16.14
CA LEU A 208 9.19 1.04 -16.72
C LEU A 208 10.53 0.50 -17.22
N PRO A 209 10.91 -0.76 -16.89
CA PRO A 209 12.08 -1.38 -17.50
C PRO A 209 11.86 -1.50 -19.01
N GLU A 210 12.86 -1.13 -19.81
CA GLU A 210 12.84 -1.34 -21.26
C GLU A 210 12.56 -2.83 -21.52
N VAL A 211 11.49 -3.11 -22.28
CA VAL A 211 11.21 -4.46 -22.76
C VAL A 211 12.25 -4.75 -23.83
N GLU A 212 13.34 -5.40 -23.41
CA GLU A 212 14.38 -5.92 -24.30
C GLU A 212 13.71 -6.93 -25.24
N HIS A 213 13.55 -6.53 -26.50
CA HIS A 213 13.12 -7.41 -27.57
C HIS A 213 14.34 -8.21 -28.03
N ASP A 214 14.45 -9.44 -27.53
CA ASP A 214 15.33 -10.50 -28.06
C ASP A 214 15.00 -10.85 -29.52
#